data_AF-A0A3N5ZU01-F1
#
_entry.id   AF-A0A3N5ZU01-F1
#
_cell.length_a   1.000
_cell.length_b   1.000
_cell.length_c   1.000
_cell.angle_alpha   90.00
_cell.angle_beta   90.00
_cell.angle_gamma   90.00
#
_symmetry.space_group_name_H-M   'P 1'
#
loop_
_entity.id
_entity.type
_entity.pdbx_description
1 polymer ?
#
loop_
_entity_poly.entity_id
_entity_poly.type
_entity_poly.pdbx_seq_one_letter_code
_entity_poly.pdbx_strand_id
1 'polypeptide(L)' 'GVTADATARVKAGDLVNYVAQQVGGKGGGRPDMAQAGGSQPQHLDRALAAALEVIRSG' A
#
# COMPACT_ATOMS: atom_id res chain seq x y z
N GLY A 1 5.93 -3.76 9.28
CA GLY A 1 7.05 -4.06 8.37
C GLY A 1 6.73 -5.34 7.63
N VAL A 2 7.16 -5.48 6.38
CA VAL A 2 7.05 -6.74 5.62
C VAL A 2 8.23 -7.65 5.95
N THR A 3 8.04 -8.98 5.87
CA THR A 3 9.15 -9.95 5.99
C THR A 3 10.04 -9.90 4.75
N ALA A 4 11.31 -10.30 4.87
CA ALA A 4 12.30 -10.21 3.78
C ALA A 4 11.81 -10.88 2.47
N ASP A 5 11.23 -12.05 2.62
CA ASP A 5 10.58 -12.89 1.60
C ASP A 5 9.41 -12.19 0.88
N ALA A 6 8.64 -11.35 1.58
CA ALA A 6 7.55 -10.56 0.99
C ALA A 6 8.07 -9.32 0.24
N THR A 7 9.18 -8.71 0.69
CA THR A 7 9.81 -7.53 0.06
C THR A 7 10.33 -7.78 -1.36
N ALA A 8 10.68 -9.04 -1.68
CA ALA A 8 11.15 -9.43 -3.01
C ALA A 8 10.00 -9.46 -4.05
N ARG A 9 8.76 -9.58 -3.59
CA ARG A 9 7.54 -9.67 -4.41
C ARG A 9 6.84 -8.33 -4.54
N VAL A 10 6.79 -7.57 -3.45
CA VAL A 10 6.12 -6.26 -3.39
C VAL A 10 6.97 -5.28 -2.59
N LYS A 11 7.37 -4.17 -3.20
CA LYS A 11 8.03 -3.06 -2.49
C LYS A 11 6.99 -2.33 -1.64
N ALA A 12 7.21 -2.24 -0.32
CA ALA A 12 6.22 -1.63 0.58
C ALA A 12 5.87 -0.19 0.19
N GLY A 13 6.85 0.60 -0.27
CA GLY A 13 6.65 1.97 -0.75
C GLY A 13 5.68 2.08 -1.93
N ASP A 14 5.83 1.23 -2.92
CA ASP A 14 5.00 1.24 -4.13
C ASP A 14 3.56 0.80 -3.81
N LEU A 15 3.40 -0.23 -2.98
CA LEU A 15 2.10 -0.70 -2.51
C LEU A 15 1.35 0.39 -1.76
N VAL A 16 1.96 1.00 -0.74
CA VAL A 16 1.23 2.01 0.06
C VAL A 16 0.91 3.25 -0.76
N ASN A 17 1.75 3.63 -1.74
CA ASN A 17 1.47 4.76 -2.61
C ASN A 17 0.31 4.47 -3.57
N TYR A 18 0.25 3.27 -4.15
CA TYR A 18 -0.89 2.81 -4.95
C TYR A 18 -2.21 2.86 -4.17
N VAL A 19 -2.20 2.41 -2.92
CA VAL A 19 -3.37 2.46 -2.03
C VAL A 19 -3.73 3.91 -1.65
N ALA A 20 -2.73 4.75 -1.36
CA ALA A 20 -2.92 6.14 -0.97
C ALA A 20 -3.63 6.96 -2.05
N GLN A 21 -3.28 6.75 -3.32
CA GLN A 21 -3.89 7.47 -4.44
C GLN A 21 -5.41 7.22 -4.54
N GLN A 22 -5.88 6.06 -4.11
CA GLN A 22 -7.32 5.72 -4.11
C GLN A 22 -8.11 6.46 -3.02
N VAL A 23 -7.43 6.99 -2.00
CA VAL A 23 -8.01 7.80 -0.92
C VAL A 23 -7.59 9.27 -1.02
N GLY A 24 -7.24 9.75 -2.22
CA GLY A 24 -6.86 11.15 -2.46
C GLY A 24 -5.55 11.54 -1.75
N GLY A 25 -4.65 10.58 -1.60
CA GLY A 25 -3.48 10.67 -0.75
C GLY A 25 -2.15 10.38 -1.44
N LYS A 26 -1.10 10.32 -0.63
CA LYS A 26 0.24 9.87 -1.03
C LYS A 26 0.88 9.02 0.05
N GLY A 27 1.80 8.15 -0.35
CA GLY A 27 2.54 7.28 0.55
C GLY A 27 3.98 7.10 0.13
N GLY A 28 4.80 6.63 1.06
CA GLY A 28 6.20 6.33 0.81
C GLY A 28 6.90 5.77 2.04
N GLY A 29 8.14 5.35 1.83
CA GLY A 29 8.97 4.81 2.89
C GLY A 29 10.06 3.91 2.32
N ARG A 30 10.64 3.10 3.20
CA ARG A 30 11.66 2.12 2.86
C ARG A 30 11.02 0.88 2.22
N PRO A 31 11.79 0.04 1.51
CA PRO A 31 11.26 -1.19 0.90
C PRO A 31 10.58 -2.13 1.90
N ASP A 32 11.07 -2.18 3.15
CA ASP A 32 10.57 -3.01 4.25
C ASP A 32 9.45 -2.36 5.09
N MET A 33 9.31 -1.04 4.96
CA MET A 33 8.38 -0.26 5.78
C MET A 33 7.97 1.03 5.08
N ALA A 34 6.67 1.20 4.87
CA ALA A 34 6.12 2.42 4.28
C ALA A 34 4.81 2.83 4.95
N GLN A 35 4.50 4.12 4.86
CA GLN A 35 3.29 4.72 5.41
C GLN A 35 2.64 5.65 4.38
N ALA A 36 1.32 5.79 4.49
CA ALA A 36 0.49 6.60 3.60
C ALA A 36 -0.60 7.31 4.38
N GLY A 37 -1.13 8.39 3.79
CA GLY A 37 -2.33 9.08 4.27
C GLY A 37 -3.08 9.71 3.10
N GLY A 38 -4.37 10.02 3.31
CA GLY A 38 -5.23 10.62 2.29
C GLY A 38 -6.42 11.36 2.89
N SER A 39 -7.10 12.14 2.06
CA SER A 39 -8.19 13.05 2.45
C SER A 39 -9.58 12.50 2.16
N GLN A 40 -9.69 11.31 1.55
CA GLN A 40 -10.95 10.71 1.13
C GLN A 40 -11.22 9.38 1.86
N PRO A 41 -11.52 9.42 3.18
CA PRO A 41 -11.73 8.21 3.98
C PRO A 41 -12.92 7.36 3.48
N GLN A 42 -13.87 7.95 2.75
CA GLN A 42 -14.97 7.21 2.14
C GLN A 42 -14.54 6.15 1.10
N HIS A 43 -13.29 6.18 0.63
CA HIS A 43 -12.75 5.19 -0.30
C HIS A 43 -11.89 4.12 0.39
N LEU A 44 -11.81 4.14 1.73
CA LEU A 44 -10.91 3.27 2.49
C LEU A 44 -11.18 1.78 2.26
N ASP A 45 -12.44 1.35 2.26
CA ASP A 45 -12.79 -0.07 2.06
C ASP A 45 -12.31 -0.60 0.71
N ARG A 46 -12.52 0.19 -0.36
CA ARG A 46 -12.02 -0.14 -1.71
C ARG A 46 -10.49 -0.18 -1.74
N ALA A 47 -9.84 0.80 -1.12
CA ALA A 47 -8.38 0.89 -1.10
C ALA A 47 -7.74 -0.30 -0.36
N LEU A 48 -8.35 -0.75 0.75
CA LEU A 48 -7.93 -1.95 1.49
C LEU A 48 -8.14 -3.23 0.68
N ALA A 49 -9.26 -3.35 -0.04
CA ALA A 49 -9.50 -4.49 -0.92
C ALA A 49 -8.46 -4.58 -2.05
N ALA A 50 -8.12 -3.44 -2.67
CA ALA A 50 -7.08 -3.38 -3.69
C ALA A 50 -5.69 -3.75 -3.14
N ALA A 51 -5.37 -3.33 -1.90
CA ALA A 51 -4.12 -3.70 -1.24
C ALA A 51 -4.01 -5.22 -1.03
N LEU A 52 -5.09 -5.86 -0.58
CA LEU A 52 -5.16 -7.32 -0.40
C LEU A 52 -4.93 -8.07 -1.72
N GLU A 53 -5.51 -7.58 -2.82
CA GLU A 53 -5.35 -8.20 -4.13
C GLU A 53 -3.90 -8.14 -4.62
N VAL A 54 -3.24 -6.99 -4.48
CA VAL A 54 -1.83 -6.83 -4.84
C VAL A 54 -0.93 -7.76 -4.01
N ILE A 55 -1.21 -7.90 -2.72
CA ILE A 55 -0.46 -8.81 -1.83
C ILE A 55 -0.63 -10.28 -2.25
N ARG A 56 -1.84 -10.68 -2.67
CA ARG A 56 -2.13 -12.06 -3.10
C ARG A 56 -1.56 -12.41 -4.47
N SER A 57 -1.40 -11.40 -5.33
CA SER A 57 -0.92 -11.57 -6.71
C SER A 57 0.60 -11.47 -6.86
N GLY A 58 1.31 -11.09 -5.78
CA GLY A 58 2.76 -10.90 -5.73
C GLY A 58 3.56 -12.15 -5.36
#